data_AF-A0A836FJI6-F1
#
_entry.id   AF-A0A836FJI6-F1
#
_cell.length_a   1.000
_cell.length_b   1.000
_cell.length_c   1.000
_cell.angle_alpha   90.00
_cell.angle_beta   90.00
_cell.angle_gamma   90.00
#
_symmetry.space_group_name_H-M   'P 1'
#
loop_
_entity.id
_entity.type
_entity.pdbx_description
1 polymer ?
#
loop_
_entity_poly.entity_id
_entity_poly.type
_entity_poly.pdbx_seq_one_letter_code
_entity_poly.pdbx_strand_id
1 'polypeptide(L)'
;MSIFVPNKVYLRGILLHYFIQKKSAAEAHRILVQTYGDNALSDTTCRDWFRRFKNNDFQLEDKERSGAPKKFQDKELEQLLDEDPSQTLSELGKILQVDEATVSKRLKGLGMIQKQGHWVPYELKPRDVERRFGTCELLLQRQKRKGFLITGDRYRLQLMRLSRALKEKRPLYAQRHDKMILLHDNARPHVAKPVKTYLETLKWKVLPHPPYSPDIAPSDFHLF
;
A
#
# COMPACT_ATOMS: atom_id res chain seq x y z
N MET A 1 17.11 14.16 44.72
CA MET A 1 18.15 14.30 43.69
C MET A 1 18.16 13.01 42.89
N SER A 2 17.94 13.04 41.57
CA SER A 2 18.05 11.82 40.75
C SER A 2 19.49 11.35 40.73
N ILE A 3 19.75 10.14 41.22
CA ILE A 3 21.08 9.53 41.13
C ILE A 3 21.26 9.11 39.67
N PHE A 4 22.19 9.74 38.96
CA PHE A 4 22.53 9.35 37.59
C PHE A 4 23.18 7.97 37.59
N VAL A 5 22.57 7.03 36.85
CA VAL A 5 23.11 5.67 36.67
C VAL A 5 23.72 5.57 35.27
N PRO A 6 25.05 5.41 35.15
CA PRO A 6 25.71 5.39 33.86
C PRO A 6 25.40 4.10 33.10
N ASN A 7 25.09 4.22 31.80
CA ASN A 7 24.95 3.05 30.93
C ASN A 7 26.31 2.57 30.39
N LYS A 8 26.36 1.36 29.82
CA LYS A 8 27.61 0.74 29.36
C LYS A 8 28.31 1.55 28.27
N VAL A 9 27.57 2.16 27.34
CA VAL A 9 28.14 2.96 26.24
C VAL A 9 28.78 4.24 26.78
N TYR A 10 28.12 4.89 27.74
CA TYR A 10 28.64 6.06 28.44
C TYR A 10 29.97 5.76 29.15
N LEU A 11 30.05 4.65 29.89
CA LEU A 11 31.28 4.23 30.57
C LEU A 11 32.41 3.91 29.57
N ARG A 12 32.08 3.33 28.41
CA ARG A 12 33.05 3.08 27.32
C ARG A 12 33.56 4.40 26.70
N GLY A 13 32.70 5.40 26.58
CA GLY A 13 33.09 6.76 26.16
C GLY A 13 34.06 7.42 27.14
N ILE A 14 33.86 7.24 28.45
CA ILE A 14 34.81 7.69 29.46
C ILE A 14 36.15 6.95 29.35
N LEU A 15 36.13 5.64 29.10
CA LEU A 15 37.37 4.89 28.86
C LEU A 15 38.13 5.41 27.65
N LEU A 16 37.44 5.75 26.55
CA LEU A 16 38.06 6.35 25.38
C LEU A 16 38.70 7.71 25.71
N HIS A 17 38.02 8.54 26.49
CA HIS A 17 38.57 9.81 26.96
C HIS A 17 39.86 9.62 27.77
N TYR A 18 39.89 8.66 28.71
CA TYR A 18 41.11 8.35 29.47
C TYR A 18 42.22 7.74 28.62
N PHE A 19 41.88 6.98 27.58
CA PHE A 19 42.85 6.49 26.61
C PHE A 19 43.51 7.63 25.82
N ILE A 20 42.74 8.63 25.39
CA ILE A 20 43.25 9.83 24.70
C ILE A 20 44.18 10.63 25.63
N GLN A 21 43.84 10.72 26.92
CA GLN A 21 44.69 11.32 27.95
C GLN A 21 45.95 10.52 28.31
N LYS A 22 46.23 9.40 27.62
CA LYS A 22 47.39 8.52 27.86
C LYS A 22 47.43 7.89 29.25
N LYS A 23 46.28 7.78 29.94
CA LYS A 23 46.19 7.00 31.18
C LYS A 23 46.27 5.51 30.87
N SER A 24 46.66 4.71 31.85
CA SER A 24 46.58 3.25 31.76
C SER A 24 45.16 2.75 32.04
N ALA A 25 44.86 1.53 31.58
CA ALA A 25 43.56 0.89 31.85
C ALA A 25 43.29 0.72 33.35
N ALA A 26 44.34 0.49 34.15
CA ALA A 26 44.24 0.34 35.60
C ALA A 26 43.90 1.67 36.29
N GLU A 27 44.51 2.78 35.86
CA GLU A 27 44.17 4.12 36.37
C GLU A 27 42.75 4.51 35.99
N ALA A 28 42.35 4.27 34.74
CA ALA A 28 41.00 4.51 34.27
C ALA A 28 39.97 3.71 35.09
N HIS A 29 40.24 2.44 35.39
CA HIS A 29 39.37 1.61 36.23
C HIS A 29 39.27 2.15 37.67
N ARG A 30 40.39 2.53 38.30
CA ARG A 30 40.38 3.13 39.65
C ARG A 30 39.52 4.39 39.71
N ILE A 31 39.66 5.28 38.74
CA ILE A 31 38.87 6.52 38.66
C ILE A 31 37.38 6.19 38.45
N LEU A 32 37.06 5.22 37.61
CA LEU A 32 35.68 4.79 37.38
C LEU A 32 35.03 4.22 38.64
N VAL A 33 35.73 3.36 39.38
CA VAL A 33 35.23 2.79 40.65
C VAL A 33 35.05 3.89 41.69
N GLN A 34 35.99 4.83 41.80
CA GLN A 34 35.88 5.97 42.72
C GLN A 34 34.67 6.87 42.40
N THR A 35 34.33 7.02 41.11
CA THR A 35 33.27 7.93 40.65
C THR A 35 31.89 7.25 40.66
N TYR A 36 31.81 5.99 40.24
CA TYR A 36 30.55 5.30 39.95
C TYR A 36 30.28 4.09 40.85
N GLY A 37 31.22 3.74 41.74
CA GLY A 37 31.08 2.62 42.68
C GLY A 37 30.74 1.31 41.97
N ASP A 38 29.67 0.67 42.44
CA ASP A 38 29.18 -0.62 41.92
C ASP A 38 28.70 -0.55 40.45
N ASN A 39 28.44 0.65 39.93
CA ASN A 39 28.04 0.85 38.53
C ASN A 39 29.24 0.94 37.58
N ALA A 40 30.48 0.85 38.07
CA ALA A 40 31.69 0.89 37.24
C ALA A 40 31.88 -0.39 36.40
N LEU A 41 32.61 -0.26 35.28
CA LEU A 41 33.04 -1.42 34.50
C LEU A 41 34.12 -2.21 35.25
N SER A 42 34.10 -3.55 35.09
CA SER A 42 35.15 -4.41 35.65
C SER A 42 36.53 -4.07 35.07
N ASP A 43 37.59 -4.32 35.85
CA ASP A 43 38.98 -4.12 35.42
C ASP A 43 39.29 -4.89 34.11
N THR A 44 38.77 -6.12 33.98
CA THR A 44 38.87 -6.91 32.75
C THR A 44 38.26 -6.22 31.54
N THR A 45 37.04 -5.68 31.71
CA THR A 45 36.35 -4.93 30.64
C THR A 45 37.14 -3.68 30.27
N CYS A 46 37.66 -2.93 31.24
CA CYS A 46 38.51 -1.76 30.99
C CYS A 46 39.74 -2.12 30.16
N ARG A 47 40.46 -3.20 30.51
CA ARG A 47 41.64 -3.67 29.77
C ARG A 47 41.30 -4.12 28.36
N ASP A 48 40.20 -4.83 28.17
CA ASP A 48 39.75 -5.29 26.86
C ASP A 48 39.39 -4.12 25.94
N TRP A 49 38.71 -3.09 26.45
CA TRP A 49 38.43 -1.87 25.71
C TRP A 49 39.69 -1.09 25.35
N PHE A 50 40.64 -0.98 26.28
CA PHE A 50 41.95 -0.38 25.98
C PHE A 50 42.72 -1.16 24.90
N ARG A 51 42.59 -2.49 24.87
CA ARG A 51 43.16 -3.33 23.79
C ARG A 51 42.51 -3.01 22.44
N ARG A 52 41.18 -2.82 22.40
CA ARG A 52 40.45 -2.41 21.19
C ARG A 52 40.89 -1.03 20.69
N PHE A 53 41.00 -0.05 21.59
CA PHE A 53 41.45 1.29 21.23
C PHE A 53 42.88 1.32 20.69
N LYS A 54 43.78 0.48 21.22
CA LYS A 54 45.14 0.29 20.66
C LYS A 54 45.13 -0.30 19.25
N ASN A 55 44.12 -1.10 18.92
CA ASN A 55 43.90 -1.66 17.58
C ASN A 55 43.08 -0.71 16.68
N ASN A 56 42.95 0.56 17.04
CA ASN A 56 42.16 1.57 16.34
C ASN A 56 40.65 1.26 16.20
N ASP A 57 40.08 0.42 17.07
CA ASP A 57 38.63 0.17 17.13
C ASP A 57 37.99 1.05 18.21
N PHE A 58 37.41 2.18 17.77
CA PHE A 58 36.77 3.19 18.64
C PHE A 58 35.23 3.07 18.69
N GLN A 59 34.65 2.01 18.12
CA GLN A 59 33.19 1.79 18.16
C GLN A 59 32.75 1.39 19.57
N LEU A 60 31.95 2.25 20.21
CA LEU A 60 31.55 2.07 21.62
C LEU A 60 30.33 1.15 21.78
N GLU A 61 29.58 0.92 20.72
CA GLU A 61 28.43 0.02 20.72
C GLU A 61 28.86 -1.45 20.61
N ASP A 62 28.01 -2.34 21.09
CA ASP A 62 28.20 -3.77 20.85
C ASP A 62 28.01 -4.02 19.35
N LYS A 63 28.98 -4.71 18.72
CA LYS A 63 28.79 -5.22 17.36
C LYS A 63 27.60 -6.18 17.35
N GLU A 64 26.93 -6.26 16.20
CA GLU A 64 25.88 -7.27 15.99
C GLU A 64 26.44 -8.64 16.39
N ARG A 65 25.77 -9.25 17.37
CA ARG A 65 26.13 -10.60 17.80
C ARG A 65 25.58 -11.55 16.76
N SER A 66 26.38 -12.53 16.37
CA SER A 66 25.86 -13.69 15.65
C SER A 66 24.74 -14.31 16.46
N GLY A 67 23.51 -14.15 16.00
CA GLY A 67 22.34 -14.78 16.59
C GLY A 67 22.40 -16.30 16.43
N ALA A 68 21.39 -16.98 16.97
CA ALA A 68 21.21 -18.40 16.68
C ALA A 68 21.10 -18.60 15.15
N PRO A 69 21.71 -19.65 14.59
CA PRO A 69 21.59 -19.95 13.18
C PRO A 69 20.10 -20.13 12.81
N LYS A 70 19.71 -19.62 11.64
CA LYS A 70 18.36 -19.86 11.11
C LYS A 70 18.16 -21.36 10.88
N LYS A 71 17.00 -21.89 11.29
CA LYS A 71 16.67 -23.32 11.11
C LYS A 71 16.36 -23.69 9.65
N PHE A 72 15.88 -22.73 8.85
CA PHE A 72 15.60 -22.86 7.42
C PHE A 72 15.81 -21.51 6.72
N GLN A 73 15.97 -21.51 5.39
CA GLN A 73 16.17 -20.29 4.59
C GLN A 73 14.83 -19.67 4.18
N ASP A 74 14.79 -18.34 4.04
CA ASP A 74 13.55 -17.63 3.65
C ASP A 74 13.03 -18.09 2.29
N LYS A 75 13.95 -18.39 1.36
CA LYS A 75 13.65 -18.91 0.04
C LYS A 75 12.93 -20.26 0.08
N GLU A 76 13.24 -21.12 1.05
CA GLU A 76 12.59 -22.42 1.17
C GLU A 76 11.11 -22.24 1.56
N LEU A 77 10.82 -21.28 2.43
CA LEU A 77 9.44 -20.93 2.79
C LEU A 77 8.70 -20.23 1.66
N GLU A 78 9.35 -19.34 0.92
CA GLU A 78 8.76 -18.68 -0.26
C GLU A 78 8.37 -19.68 -1.35
N GLN A 79 9.23 -20.66 -1.64
CA GLN A 79 8.95 -21.71 -2.63
C GLN A 79 7.71 -22.54 -2.27
N LEU A 80 7.53 -22.90 -0.99
CA LEU A 80 6.36 -23.64 -0.54
C LEU A 80 5.05 -22.85 -0.73
N LEU A 81 5.11 -21.53 -0.52
CA LEU A 81 3.96 -20.64 -0.70
C LEU A 81 3.65 -20.33 -2.17
N ASP A 82 4.67 -20.33 -3.04
CA ASP A 82 4.48 -20.20 -4.48
C ASP A 82 3.80 -21.44 -5.08
N GLU A 83 4.06 -22.62 -4.53
CA GLU A 83 3.41 -23.87 -4.93
C GLU A 83 1.95 -23.94 -4.45
N ASP A 84 1.70 -23.64 -3.17
CA ASP A 84 0.36 -23.55 -2.62
C ASP A 84 0.26 -22.43 -1.57
N PRO A 85 -0.36 -21.29 -1.91
CA PRO A 85 -0.47 -20.14 -0.99
C PRO A 85 -1.47 -20.37 0.15
N SER A 86 -2.20 -21.49 0.15
CA SER A 86 -3.25 -21.80 1.13
C SER A 86 -2.83 -22.75 2.25
N GLN A 87 -1.56 -23.19 2.25
CA GLN A 87 -1.02 -24.08 3.28
C GLN A 87 -1.15 -23.53 4.70
N THR A 88 -1.38 -24.43 5.65
CA THR A 88 -1.45 -24.10 7.06
C THR A 88 -0.05 -23.98 7.68
N LEU A 89 0.06 -23.24 8.80
CA LEU A 89 1.30 -23.15 9.57
C LEU A 89 1.80 -24.53 10.05
N SER A 90 0.87 -25.46 10.30
CA SER A 90 1.17 -26.83 10.72
C SER A 90 1.82 -27.65 9.61
N GLU A 91 1.29 -27.55 8.39
CA GLU A 91 1.84 -28.23 7.21
C GLU A 91 3.23 -27.69 6.87
N LEU A 92 3.37 -26.36 6.83
CA LEU A 92 4.66 -25.69 6.64
C LEU A 92 5.66 -26.10 7.72
N GLY A 93 5.23 -26.19 8.99
CA GLY A 93 6.08 -26.62 10.10
C GLY A 93 6.56 -28.06 9.94
N LYS A 94 5.69 -28.98 9.50
CA LYS A 94 6.06 -30.38 9.23
C LYS A 94 7.07 -30.49 8.09
N ILE A 95 6.87 -29.76 6.99
CA ILE A 95 7.76 -29.79 5.82
C ILE A 95 9.14 -29.21 6.20
N LEU A 96 9.16 -28.06 6.88
CA LEU A 96 10.39 -27.37 7.30
C LEU A 96 11.02 -27.94 8.58
N GLN A 97 10.41 -28.97 9.17
CA GLN A 97 10.83 -29.60 10.44
C GLN A 97 11.01 -28.59 11.59
N VAL A 98 10.08 -27.65 11.71
CA VAL A 98 10.07 -26.62 12.75
C VAL A 98 8.68 -26.50 13.38
N ASP A 99 8.61 -25.86 14.55
CA ASP A 99 7.34 -25.55 15.19
C ASP A 99 6.58 -24.44 14.44
N GLU A 100 5.26 -24.46 14.54
CA GLU A 100 4.34 -23.50 13.91
C GLU A 100 4.65 -22.05 14.31
N ALA A 101 5.12 -21.82 15.54
CA ALA A 101 5.44 -20.48 16.02
C ALA A 101 6.68 -19.90 15.30
N THR A 102 7.66 -20.75 14.97
CA THR A 102 8.81 -20.37 14.14
C THR A 102 8.36 -19.96 12.73
N VAL A 103 7.48 -20.73 12.09
CA VAL A 103 6.92 -20.38 10.77
C VAL A 103 6.15 -19.05 10.84
N SER A 104 5.27 -18.90 11.83
CA SER A 104 4.46 -17.69 12.04
C SER A 104 5.32 -16.44 12.22
N LYS A 105 6.35 -16.51 13.09
CA LYS A 105 7.30 -15.41 13.28
C LYS A 105 8.01 -15.07 11.98
N ARG A 106 8.33 -16.09 11.17
CA ARG A 106 9.08 -15.85 9.95
C ARG A 106 8.26 -15.19 8.86
N LEU A 107 7.02 -15.64 8.65
CA LEU A 107 6.06 -14.99 7.75
C LEU A 107 5.84 -13.51 8.11
N LYS A 108 5.69 -13.20 9.41
CA LYS A 108 5.59 -11.82 9.89
C LYS A 108 6.85 -11.01 9.58
N GLY A 109 8.04 -11.61 9.75
CA GLY A 109 9.32 -10.99 9.42
C GLY A 109 9.49 -10.71 7.91
N LEU A 110 8.79 -11.46 7.05
CA LEU A 110 8.72 -11.24 5.60
C LEU A 110 7.61 -10.25 5.19
N GLY A 111 6.82 -9.75 6.15
CA GLY A 111 5.68 -8.86 5.87
C GLY A 111 4.47 -9.57 5.25
N MET A 112 4.42 -10.90 5.31
CA MET A 112 3.31 -11.69 4.79
C MET A 112 2.12 -11.65 5.75
N ILE A 113 0.91 -11.58 5.19
CA ILE A 113 -0.35 -11.56 5.94
C ILE A 113 -1.32 -12.57 5.36
N GLN A 114 -2.12 -13.20 6.23
CA GLN A 114 -3.19 -14.10 5.81
C GLN A 114 -4.37 -13.29 5.30
N LYS A 115 -4.88 -13.64 4.12
CA LYS A 115 -6.12 -13.09 3.55
C LYS A 115 -7.05 -14.24 3.20
N GLN A 116 -8.34 -14.04 3.40
CA GLN A 116 -9.33 -15.00 2.92
C GLN A 116 -9.42 -14.94 1.39
N GLY A 117 -9.68 -16.10 0.78
CA GLY A 117 -9.96 -16.19 -0.65
C GLY A 117 -11.24 -15.45 -1.03
N HIS A 118 -11.36 -15.13 -2.32
CA HIS A 118 -12.58 -14.53 -2.86
C HIS A 118 -13.51 -15.63 -3.36
N TRP A 119 -14.80 -15.50 -3.06
CA TRP A 119 -15.83 -16.37 -3.66
C TRP A 119 -15.98 -16.02 -5.14
N VAL A 120 -15.68 -17.00 -6.00
CA VAL A 120 -15.94 -16.90 -7.44
C VAL A 120 -17.28 -17.59 -7.73
N PRO A 121 -18.25 -16.92 -8.39
CA PRO A 121 -19.61 -17.46 -8.56
C PRO A 121 -19.71 -18.81 -9.27
N TYR A 122 -18.73 -19.16 -10.12
CA TYR A 122 -18.76 -20.39 -10.91
C TYR A 122 -17.36 -20.83 -11.34
N GLU A 123 -17.12 -22.14 -11.36
CA GLU A 123 -15.91 -22.76 -11.91
C GLU A 123 -16.03 -22.88 -13.44
N LEU A 124 -15.35 -21.98 -14.16
CA LEU A 124 -15.41 -21.94 -15.61
C LEU A 124 -14.69 -23.14 -16.23
N LYS A 125 -15.34 -23.82 -17.18
CA LYS A 125 -14.67 -24.83 -18.01
C LYS A 125 -13.72 -24.15 -19.01
N PRO A 126 -12.69 -24.84 -19.54
CA PRO A 126 -11.77 -24.25 -20.52
C PRO A 126 -12.47 -23.57 -21.71
N ARG A 127 -13.55 -24.18 -22.21
CA ARG A 127 -14.39 -23.62 -23.28
C ARG A 127 -15.05 -22.29 -22.90
N ASP A 128 -15.47 -22.13 -21.65
CA ASP A 128 -16.10 -20.90 -21.16
C ASP A 128 -15.07 -19.79 -20.99
N VAL A 129 -13.85 -20.13 -20.56
CA VAL A 129 -12.71 -19.19 -20.50
C VAL A 129 -12.38 -18.68 -21.90
N GLU A 130 -12.26 -19.58 -22.88
CA GLU A 130 -11.96 -19.22 -24.27
C GLU A 130 -13.07 -18.34 -24.87
N ARG A 131 -14.34 -18.70 -24.66
CA ARG A 131 -15.48 -17.89 -25.11
C ARG A 131 -15.47 -16.50 -24.49
N ARG A 132 -15.18 -16.40 -23.18
CA ARG A 132 -15.08 -15.12 -22.48
C ARG A 132 -13.94 -14.28 -23.04
N PHE A 133 -12.77 -14.88 -23.23
CA PHE A 133 -11.61 -14.20 -23.82
C PHE A 133 -11.92 -13.65 -25.22
N GLY A 134 -12.43 -14.49 -26.13
CA GLY A 134 -12.75 -14.07 -27.50
C GLY A 134 -13.86 -13.01 -27.54
N THR A 135 -14.85 -13.08 -26.66
CA THR A 135 -15.89 -12.04 -26.55
C THR A 135 -15.30 -10.71 -26.09
N CYS A 136 -14.48 -10.72 -25.05
CA CYS A 136 -13.81 -9.51 -24.54
C CYS A 136 -12.89 -8.89 -25.61
N GLU A 137 -12.13 -9.72 -26.33
CA GLU A 137 -11.26 -9.27 -27.42
C GLU A 137 -12.07 -8.60 -28.55
N LEU A 138 -13.16 -9.23 -28.98
CA LEU A 138 -14.05 -8.67 -30.01
C LEU A 138 -14.66 -7.34 -29.55
N LEU A 139 -15.11 -7.25 -28.29
CA LEU A 139 -15.67 -6.02 -27.72
C LEU A 139 -14.61 -4.91 -27.64
N LEU A 140 -13.37 -5.24 -27.26
CA LEU A 140 -12.27 -4.29 -27.22
C LEU A 140 -11.90 -3.79 -28.63
N GLN A 141 -11.85 -4.68 -29.62
CA GLN A 141 -11.64 -4.30 -31.02
C GLN A 141 -12.79 -3.41 -31.53
N ARG A 142 -14.04 -3.72 -31.16
CA ARG A 142 -15.22 -2.92 -31.50
C ARG A 142 -15.19 -1.54 -30.83
N GLN A 143 -14.74 -1.44 -29.58
CA GLN A 143 -14.55 -0.16 -28.88
C GLN A 143 -13.53 0.73 -29.61
N LYS A 144 -12.48 0.14 -30.19
CA LYS A 144 -11.47 0.86 -30.98
C LYS A 144 -11.99 1.34 -32.34
N ARG A 145 -13.12 0.82 -32.86
CA ARG A 145 -13.75 1.31 -34.10
C ARG A 145 -14.56 2.59 -33.81
N LYS A 146 -14.18 3.70 -34.45
CA LYS A 146 -14.92 4.98 -34.40
C LYS A 146 -16.35 4.74 -34.90
N GLY A 147 -17.31 4.71 -33.97
CA GLY A 147 -18.72 4.45 -34.28
C GLY A 147 -19.51 3.70 -33.20
N PHE A 148 -18.85 3.06 -32.23
CA PHE A 148 -19.54 2.44 -31.08
C PHE A 148 -19.68 3.39 -29.88
N LEU A 149 -18.67 4.23 -29.65
CA LEU A 149 -18.64 5.17 -28.53
C LEU A 149 -19.58 6.37 -28.78
N ILE A 150 -20.19 6.87 -27.71
CA ILE A 150 -20.85 8.18 -27.72
C ILE A 150 -19.74 9.23 -27.77
N THR A 151 -19.54 9.85 -28.93
CA THR A 151 -18.69 11.05 -29.07
C THR A 151 -19.49 12.30 -28.70
N GLY A 152 -18.82 13.44 -28.50
CA GLY A 152 -19.50 14.71 -28.27
C GLY A 152 -20.52 15.05 -29.38
N ASP A 153 -20.17 14.84 -30.65
CA ASP A 153 -21.08 15.07 -31.77
C ASP A 153 -22.28 14.12 -31.77
N ARG A 154 -22.06 12.84 -31.43
CA ARG A 154 -23.15 11.86 -31.33
C ARG A 154 -24.08 12.17 -30.17
N TYR A 155 -23.53 12.59 -29.03
CA TYR A 155 -24.32 13.02 -27.87
C TYR A 155 -25.15 14.26 -28.19
N ARG A 156 -24.57 15.24 -28.89
CA ARG A 156 -25.29 16.41 -29.40
C ARG A 156 -26.48 16.01 -30.27
N LEU A 157 -26.30 15.08 -31.20
CA LEU A 157 -27.40 14.56 -32.03
C LEU A 157 -28.50 13.88 -31.20
N GLN A 158 -28.14 13.18 -30.13
CA GLN A 158 -29.12 12.60 -29.20
C GLN A 158 -29.90 13.69 -28.45
N LEU A 159 -29.24 14.75 -27.98
CA LEU A 159 -29.91 15.89 -27.35
C LEU A 159 -30.87 16.60 -28.32
N MET A 160 -30.52 16.71 -29.61
CA MET A 160 -31.42 17.24 -30.63
C MET A 160 -32.69 16.41 -30.77
N ARG A 161 -32.54 15.08 -30.82
CA ARG A 161 -33.68 14.14 -30.87
C ARG A 161 -34.51 14.20 -29.60
N LEU A 162 -33.88 14.29 -28.43
CA LEU A 162 -34.54 14.44 -27.13
C LEU A 162 -35.37 15.73 -27.08
N SER A 163 -34.78 16.86 -27.47
CA SER A 163 -35.49 18.15 -27.49
C SER A 163 -36.73 18.11 -28.39
N ARG A 164 -36.64 17.48 -29.56
CA ARG A 164 -37.80 17.25 -30.45
C ARG A 164 -38.87 16.39 -29.78
N ALA A 165 -38.48 15.24 -29.22
CA ALA A 165 -39.42 14.34 -28.54
C ALA A 165 -40.07 14.99 -27.31
N LEU A 166 -39.35 15.85 -26.57
CA LEU A 166 -39.90 16.59 -25.44
C LEU A 166 -40.97 17.60 -25.86
N LYS A 167 -40.80 18.28 -27.02
CA LYS A 167 -41.84 19.15 -27.58
C LYS A 167 -43.13 18.40 -27.87
N GLU A 168 -43.01 17.18 -28.39
CA GLU A 168 -44.16 16.34 -28.72
C GLU A 168 -44.81 15.74 -27.46
N LYS A 169 -44.02 15.21 -26.53
CA LYS A 169 -44.52 14.46 -25.36
C LYS A 169 -44.89 15.32 -24.16
N ARG A 170 -44.40 16.57 -24.09
CA ARG A 170 -44.66 17.47 -22.95
C ARG A 170 -45.15 18.83 -23.47
N PRO A 171 -46.46 19.05 -23.61
CA PRO A 171 -47.02 20.29 -24.18
C PRO A 171 -46.51 21.58 -23.51
N LEU A 172 -46.30 21.55 -22.18
CA LEU A 172 -45.77 22.67 -21.41
C LEU A 172 -44.30 23.00 -21.71
N TYR A 173 -43.55 22.06 -22.29
CA TYR A 173 -42.14 22.27 -22.65
C TYR A 173 -42.00 23.32 -23.75
N ALA A 174 -42.92 23.38 -24.73
CA ALA A 174 -42.86 24.37 -25.80
C ALA A 174 -42.84 25.82 -25.26
N GLN A 175 -43.59 26.07 -24.19
CA GLN A 175 -43.73 27.39 -23.57
C GLN A 175 -42.65 27.69 -22.51
N ARG A 176 -42.01 26.66 -21.94
CA ARG A 176 -41.13 26.78 -20.76
C ARG A 176 -39.81 26.01 -20.90
N HIS A 177 -39.31 25.86 -22.13
CA HIS A 177 -38.09 25.08 -22.42
C HIS A 177 -36.85 25.65 -21.72
N ASP A 178 -36.82 26.96 -21.49
CA ASP A 178 -35.80 27.70 -20.73
C ASP A 178 -35.75 27.32 -19.23
N LYS A 179 -36.82 26.72 -18.69
CA LYS A 179 -36.88 26.23 -17.31
C LYS A 179 -36.49 24.76 -17.18
N MET A 180 -36.10 24.11 -18.27
CA MET A 180 -35.67 22.71 -18.22
C MET A 180 -34.36 22.60 -17.44
N ILE A 181 -34.32 21.61 -16.55
CA ILE A 181 -33.13 21.23 -15.80
C ILE A 181 -32.65 19.88 -16.36
N LEU A 182 -31.38 19.81 -16.74
CA LEU A 182 -30.72 18.59 -17.20
C LEU A 182 -29.76 18.09 -16.12
N LEU A 183 -29.94 16.83 -15.71
CA LEU A 183 -28.97 16.09 -14.92
C LEU A 183 -28.34 15.02 -15.82
N HIS A 184 -27.01 15.03 -15.93
CA HIS A 184 -26.23 14.01 -16.64
C HIS A 184 -24.86 13.86 -15.96
N ASP A 185 -24.17 12.74 -16.23
CA ASP A 185 -22.81 12.55 -15.73
C ASP A 185 -21.82 13.54 -16.38
N ASN A 186 -20.62 13.64 -15.81
CA ASN A 186 -19.55 14.52 -16.31
C ASN A 186 -18.60 13.84 -17.31
N ALA A 187 -19.04 12.78 -18.00
CA ALA A 187 -18.22 12.06 -18.97
C ALA A 187 -17.73 12.99 -20.10
N ARG A 188 -16.55 12.66 -20.65
CA ARG A 188 -15.87 13.49 -21.68
C ARG A 188 -16.78 13.92 -22.86
N PRO A 189 -17.67 13.07 -23.41
CA PRO A 189 -18.59 13.48 -24.46
C PRO A 189 -19.62 14.53 -24.02
N HIS A 190 -20.07 14.51 -22.77
CA HIS A 190 -21.11 15.39 -22.25
C HIS A 190 -20.61 16.80 -21.97
N VAL A 191 -19.32 16.93 -21.64
CA VAL A 191 -18.67 18.23 -21.41
C VAL A 191 -17.95 18.78 -22.66
N ALA A 192 -18.07 18.09 -23.80
CA ALA A 192 -17.44 18.50 -25.05
C ALA A 192 -18.02 19.82 -25.58
N LYS A 193 -17.18 20.64 -26.25
CA LYS A 193 -17.58 21.92 -26.83
C LYS A 193 -18.89 21.89 -27.65
N PRO A 194 -19.09 20.96 -28.62
CA PRO A 194 -20.33 20.93 -29.41
C PRO A 194 -21.59 20.68 -28.57
N VAL A 195 -21.45 20.03 -27.42
CA VAL A 195 -22.56 19.74 -26.50
C VAL A 195 -22.87 20.96 -25.65
N LYS A 196 -21.84 21.58 -25.05
CA LYS A 196 -22.01 22.82 -24.26
C LYS A 196 -22.68 23.92 -25.09
N THR A 197 -22.17 24.17 -26.29
CA THR A 197 -22.75 25.16 -27.21
C THR A 197 -24.20 24.84 -27.55
N TYR A 198 -24.57 23.57 -27.73
CA TYR A 198 -25.96 23.21 -28.03
C TYR A 198 -26.88 23.32 -26.81
N LEU A 199 -26.40 23.01 -25.61
CA LEU A 199 -27.19 23.20 -24.37
C LEU A 199 -27.44 24.69 -24.09
N GLU A 200 -26.47 25.55 -24.40
CA GLU A 200 -26.61 27.01 -24.35
C GLU A 200 -27.70 27.50 -25.32
N THR A 201 -27.76 26.97 -26.56
CA THR A 201 -28.83 27.36 -27.50
C THR A 201 -30.21 26.92 -27.04
N LEU A 202 -30.31 25.79 -26.33
CA LEU A 202 -31.55 25.32 -25.72
C LEU A 202 -31.93 26.06 -24.43
N LYS A 203 -31.00 26.83 -23.84
CA LYS A 203 -31.15 27.50 -22.54
C LYS A 203 -31.50 26.54 -21.40
N TRP A 204 -31.05 25.28 -21.48
CA TRP A 204 -31.28 24.30 -20.42
C TRP A 204 -30.30 24.54 -19.27
N LYS A 205 -30.79 24.48 -18.03
CA LYS A 205 -29.95 24.54 -16.83
C LYS A 205 -29.34 23.17 -16.57
N VAL A 206 -28.02 23.05 -16.72
CA VAL A 206 -27.29 21.81 -16.37
C VAL A 206 -27.02 21.81 -14.87
N LEU A 207 -27.41 20.74 -14.17
CA LEU A 207 -27.06 20.57 -12.76
C LEU A 207 -25.59 20.17 -12.59
N PRO A 208 -24.90 20.69 -11.57
CA PRO A 208 -23.57 20.21 -11.25
C PRO A 208 -23.62 18.74 -10.84
N HIS A 209 -22.73 17.93 -11.41
CA HIS A 209 -22.59 16.51 -11.07
C HIS A 209 -21.12 16.22 -10.68
N PRO A 210 -20.85 15.85 -9.42
CA PRO A 210 -19.49 15.52 -8.96
C PRO A 210 -18.88 14.30 -9.67
N PRO A 211 -17.55 14.21 -9.76
CA PRO A 211 -16.87 13.02 -10.28
C PRO A 211 -17.16 11.77 -9.43
N TYR A 212 -17.38 10.64 -10.11
CA TYR A 212 -17.52 9.31 -9.50
C TYR A 212 -18.68 9.18 -8.50
N SER A 213 -19.82 9.81 -8.79
CA SER A 213 -20.98 9.81 -7.89
C SER A 213 -22.22 9.16 -8.54
N PRO A 214 -22.20 7.84 -8.80
CA PRO A 214 -23.34 7.11 -9.36
C PRO A 214 -24.54 7.08 -8.38
N ASP A 215 -24.29 7.21 -7.08
CA ASP A 215 -25.28 7.22 -5.99
C ASP A 215 -26.25 8.42 -6.04
N ILE A 216 -25.90 9.47 -6.78
CA ILE A 216 -26.74 10.66 -6.99
C ILE A 216 -27.24 10.80 -8.43
N ALA A 217 -27.01 9.80 -9.28
CA ALA A 217 -27.55 9.72 -10.64
C ALA A 217 -28.79 8.80 -10.65
N PRO A 218 -30.03 9.33 -10.75
CA PRO A 218 -31.23 8.50 -10.72
C PRO A 218 -31.27 7.40 -11.79
N SER A 219 -30.57 7.60 -12.92
CA SER A 219 -30.38 6.58 -13.95
C SER A 219 -29.64 5.34 -13.48
N ASP A 220 -28.76 5.48 -12.48
CA ASP A 220 -27.82 4.45 -12.08
C ASP A 220 -28.32 3.68 -10.85
N PHE A 221 -29.12 4.31 -9.98
CA PHE A 221 -29.62 3.68 -8.75
C PHE A 221 -31.14 3.39 -8.71
N HIS A 222 -31.95 4.00 -9.59
CA HIS A 222 -33.42 3.86 -9.54
C HIS A 222 -34.04 3.32 -10.83
N LEU A 223 -33.37 3.50 -11.97
CA LEU A 223 -33.92 3.15 -13.27
C LEU A 223 -33.62 1.69 -13.64
N PHE A 224 -34.01 0.77 -12.76
CA PHE A 224 -34.13 -0.67 -13.00
C PHE A 224 -35.33 -1.23 -12.23
#